data_AF-A0A946AR25-F1
#
_entry.id   AF-A0A946AR25-F1
#
_cell.length_a   1.000
_cell.length_b   1.000
_cell.length_c   1.000
_cell.angle_alpha   90.00
_cell.angle_beta   90.00
_cell.angle_gamma   90.00
#
_symmetry.space_group_name_H-M   'P 1'
#
loop_
_entity.id
_entity.type
_entity.pdbx_description
1 polymer ?
#
loop_
_entity_poly.entity_id
_entity_poly.type
_entity_poly.pdbx_seq_one_letter_code
_entity_poly.pdbx_strand_id
1 'polypeptide(L)'
;MSSDDLCYMSAVEAINHFRKRSLSPVELLDAIIDRANAISATVNPFADCYFDEARQRAKISEALYAKKDANIGSLEGIPLAVKDICNIAGKRTTSGSLIYSENIAQQTSAHVQRLQDAGANVFARTTIPEFAWLFTTQSRMWGVTHNPWRSGISPGGSSGGSAAAVGAGATTLATGSDSTGSIRQPASQCGVVGYQPPHGRIPNIGSSSFNGYSKPGPMTRTVADCALMANIMSGPDDRDHNSLDPVAEITLDDVDLSGMKIAYSLDLGCYDMADDVVRETLASIEALRRTGAVVQEVQVSWAKDLIDLAYGAQEVLFAEFLNVAVNKHGDLVSDYVPQLLETANSYPANTYFKALEAAGRVWRDHIGPLFNQYDAFITPTTTYTDIPATGWQKDTVTVNGKDYTDTETTMAVLWNMYNRCPVMAVPSGRANSGVPTGIQIIGRPLDDQTVFRIASAFEKERPWLDCAERRPVL
;
A
#
# COMPACT_ATOMS: atom_id res chain seq x y z
N MET A 1 25.24 0.35 16.29
CA MET A 1 24.11 -0.28 15.59
C MET A 1 24.67 -1.01 14.39
N SER A 2 24.19 -2.22 14.07
CA SER A 2 24.62 -2.89 12.85
C SER A 2 24.05 -2.18 11.62
N SER A 3 24.62 -2.41 10.43
CA SER A 3 24.04 -1.87 9.18
C SER A 3 22.62 -2.38 8.95
N ASP A 4 22.30 -3.60 9.38
CA ASP A 4 20.95 -4.16 9.30
C ASP A 4 19.98 -3.41 10.21
N ASP A 5 20.38 -3.09 11.44
CA ASP A 5 19.53 -2.31 12.35
C ASP A 5 19.22 -0.91 11.82
N LEU A 6 20.17 -0.27 11.12
CA LEU A 6 19.93 1.01 10.46
C LEU A 6 18.90 0.88 9.33
N CYS A 7 18.97 -0.19 8.53
CA CYS A 7 18.05 -0.44 7.42
C CYS A 7 16.59 -0.63 7.87
N TYR A 8 16.38 -1.14 9.09
CA TYR A 8 15.06 -1.40 9.67
C TYR A 8 14.57 -0.34 10.66
N MET A 9 15.40 0.64 11.02
CA MET A 9 15.02 1.75 11.91
C MET A 9 13.81 2.53 11.37
N SER A 10 12.83 2.85 12.23
CA SER A 10 11.68 3.66 11.81
C SER A 10 12.08 5.11 11.53
N ALA A 11 11.26 5.84 10.77
CA ALA A 11 11.53 7.26 10.52
C ALA A 11 11.47 8.07 11.82
N VAL A 12 10.50 7.79 12.69
CA VAL A 12 10.35 8.44 14.00
C VAL A 12 11.60 8.23 14.88
N GLU A 13 12.16 7.02 14.91
CA GLU A 13 13.41 6.74 15.64
C GLU A 13 14.61 7.44 15.01
N ALA A 14 14.76 7.36 13.69
CA ALA A 14 15.85 8.00 12.96
C ALA A 14 15.89 9.52 13.21
N ILE A 15 14.75 10.21 13.12
CA ILE A 15 14.64 11.64 13.41
C ILE A 15 15.10 11.95 14.85
N ASN A 16 14.72 11.12 15.83
CA ASN A 16 15.16 11.29 17.20
C ASN A 16 16.68 11.12 17.35
N HIS A 17 17.28 10.18 16.64
CA HIS A 17 18.73 10.01 16.60
C HIS A 17 19.45 11.16 15.89
N PHE A 18 18.87 11.71 14.82
CA PHE A 18 19.39 12.88 14.09
C PHE A 18 19.37 14.13 14.98
N ARG A 19 18.27 14.39 15.69
CA ARG A 19 18.15 15.50 16.66
C ARG A 19 19.18 15.41 17.78
N LYS A 20 19.45 14.19 18.26
CA LYS A 20 20.50 13.91 19.26
C LYS A 20 21.92 13.88 18.67
N ARG A 21 22.05 13.94 17.34
CA ARG A 21 23.32 13.82 16.60
C ARG A 21 24.08 12.53 16.90
N SER A 22 23.32 11.48 17.23
CA SER A 22 23.85 10.12 17.49
C SER A 22 23.85 9.21 16.26
N LEU A 23 23.20 9.67 15.19
CA LEU A 23 23.20 9.14 13.84
C LEU A 23 23.06 10.34 12.91
N SER A 24 23.63 10.29 11.72
CA SER A 24 23.43 11.32 10.71
C SER A 24 22.51 10.85 9.56
N PRO A 25 21.80 11.78 8.89
CA PRO A 25 21.04 11.45 7.68
C PRO A 25 21.89 10.80 6.58
N VAL A 26 23.19 11.13 6.52
CA VAL A 26 24.13 10.54 5.56
C VAL A 26 24.39 9.08 5.91
N GLU A 27 24.67 8.77 7.19
CA GLU A 27 24.90 7.40 7.66
C GLU A 27 23.69 6.49 7.40
N LEU A 28 22.48 6.98 7.67
CA LEU A 28 21.26 6.22 7.36
C LEU A 28 21.09 6.00 5.85
N LEU A 29 21.24 7.07 5.05
CA LEU A 29 21.07 6.97 3.60
C LEU A 29 22.09 6.02 2.97
N ASP A 30 23.35 6.06 3.39
CA ASP A 30 24.37 5.17 2.85
C ASP A 30 24.07 3.70 3.18
N ALA A 31 23.64 3.40 4.41
CA ALA A 31 23.20 2.04 4.76
C ALA A 31 22.01 1.57 3.90
N ILE A 32 21.05 2.45 3.64
CA ILE A 32 19.89 2.18 2.78
C ILE A 32 20.31 1.95 1.32
N ILE A 33 21.23 2.75 0.78
CA ILE A 33 21.76 2.59 -0.58
C ILE A 33 22.53 1.28 -0.71
N ASP A 34 23.34 0.91 0.28
CA ASP A 34 24.07 -0.35 0.29
C ASP A 34 23.11 -1.55 0.28
N ARG A 35 22.04 -1.50 1.09
CA ARG A 35 20.96 -2.50 1.04
C ARG A 35 20.27 -2.53 -0.33
N ALA A 36 19.93 -1.37 -0.89
CA ALA A 36 19.28 -1.26 -2.19
C ALA A 36 20.12 -1.91 -3.31
N ASN A 37 21.43 -1.66 -3.31
CA ASN A 37 22.35 -2.29 -4.26
C ASN A 37 22.41 -3.82 -4.06
N ALA A 38 22.49 -4.29 -2.81
CA ALA A 38 22.61 -5.71 -2.49
C ALA A 38 21.41 -6.54 -2.97
N ILE A 39 20.20 -5.97 -2.93
CA ILE A 39 18.96 -6.67 -3.31
C ILE A 39 18.52 -6.43 -4.76
N SER A 40 19.21 -5.56 -5.49
CA SER A 40 18.81 -5.12 -6.85
C SER A 40 18.55 -6.29 -7.81
N ALA A 41 19.42 -7.30 -7.79
CA ALA A 41 19.30 -8.46 -8.67
C ALA A 41 18.32 -9.55 -8.18
N THR A 42 18.05 -9.63 -6.87
CA THR A 42 17.26 -10.71 -6.27
C THR A 42 15.81 -10.32 -6.02
N VAL A 43 15.58 -9.07 -5.57
CA VAL A 43 14.26 -8.50 -5.26
C VAL A 43 13.81 -7.56 -6.38
N ASN A 44 14.72 -6.79 -6.97
CA ASN A 44 14.44 -5.80 -8.02
C ASN A 44 13.28 -4.83 -7.71
N PRO A 45 13.32 -4.06 -6.59
CA PRO A 45 12.21 -3.19 -6.21
C PRO A 45 12.29 -1.75 -6.75
N PHE A 46 13.41 -1.37 -7.38
CA PHE A 46 13.69 0.00 -7.80
C PHE A 46 13.68 0.17 -9.31
N ALA A 47 13.10 1.29 -9.75
CA ALA A 47 13.19 1.83 -11.10
C ALA A 47 14.37 2.84 -11.14
N ASP A 48 14.12 4.10 -11.52
CA ASP A 48 15.17 5.13 -11.50
C ASP A 48 15.70 5.41 -10.08
N CYS A 49 17.03 5.44 -9.94
CA CYS A 49 17.72 5.75 -8.68
C CYS A 49 18.43 7.12 -8.76
N TYR A 50 18.44 7.86 -7.65
CA TYR A 50 18.96 9.23 -7.53
C TYR A 50 20.01 9.35 -6.42
N PHE A 51 20.86 8.33 -6.24
CA PHE A 51 21.72 8.17 -5.07
C PHE A 51 22.68 9.34 -4.84
N ASP A 52 23.35 9.85 -5.88
CA ASP A 52 24.30 10.95 -5.72
C ASP A 52 23.62 12.26 -5.30
N GLU A 53 22.46 12.55 -5.91
CA GLU A 53 21.62 13.70 -5.56
C GLU A 53 21.07 13.57 -4.14
N ALA A 54 20.66 12.36 -3.75
CA ALA A 54 20.18 12.07 -2.40
C ALA A 54 21.29 12.23 -1.35
N ARG A 55 22.54 11.83 -1.65
CA ARG A 55 23.70 12.06 -0.76
C ARG A 55 23.99 13.53 -0.58
N GLN A 56 23.86 14.34 -1.64
CA GLN A 56 24.01 15.80 -1.53
C GLN A 56 22.93 16.38 -0.62
N ARG A 57 21.66 15.98 -0.77
CA ARG A 57 20.58 16.36 0.14
C ARG A 57 20.83 15.92 1.58
N ALA A 58 21.27 14.69 1.81
CA ALA A 58 21.54 14.18 3.15
C ALA A 58 22.62 14.99 3.89
N LYS A 59 23.67 15.44 3.18
CA LYS A 59 24.69 16.35 3.75
C LYS A 59 24.11 17.72 4.12
N ILE A 60 23.17 18.23 3.34
CA ILE A 60 22.45 19.47 3.66
C ILE A 60 21.61 19.25 4.94
N SER A 61 20.85 18.16 5.02
CA SER A 61 20.06 17.80 6.20
C SER A 61 20.93 17.63 7.44
N GLU A 62 22.05 16.92 7.35
CA GLU A 62 23.02 16.77 8.44
C GLU A 62 23.52 18.13 8.96
N ALA A 63 23.85 19.05 8.05
CA ALA A 63 24.27 20.41 8.41
C ALA A 63 23.13 21.24 9.05
N LEU A 64 21.85 20.97 8.74
CA LEU A 64 20.71 21.60 9.40
C LEU A 64 20.62 21.17 10.87
N TYR A 65 20.76 19.88 11.17
CA TYR A 65 20.76 19.37 12.55
C TYR A 65 21.92 19.92 13.41
N ALA A 66 23.00 20.41 12.78
CA ALA A 66 24.12 21.06 13.47
C ALA A 66 23.81 22.48 13.96
N LYS A 67 22.80 23.16 13.39
CA LYS A 67 22.43 24.55 13.71
C LYS A 67 21.48 24.60 14.90
N LYS A 68 21.60 25.63 15.75
CA LYS A 68 20.81 25.78 16.99
C LYS A 68 19.33 26.10 16.73
N ASP A 69 19.06 26.92 15.72
CA ASP A 69 17.72 27.47 15.44
C ASP A 69 17.28 27.17 13.99
N ALA A 70 17.72 26.04 13.42
CA ALA A 70 17.27 25.63 12.09
C ALA A 70 15.80 25.21 12.12
N ASN A 71 15.05 25.61 11.09
CA ASN A 71 13.74 25.04 10.80
C ASN A 71 13.95 23.64 10.19
N ILE A 72 13.77 22.61 11.02
CA ILE A 72 13.96 21.21 10.64
C ILE A 72 12.59 20.64 10.27
N GLY A 73 12.44 20.21 9.02
CA GLY A 73 11.23 19.55 8.55
C GLY A 73 10.91 18.28 9.33
N SER A 74 9.63 17.88 9.37
CA SER A 74 9.17 16.72 10.13
C SER A 74 9.71 15.37 9.62
N LEU A 75 10.23 15.32 8.39
CA LEU A 75 10.90 14.17 7.76
C LEU A 75 12.33 14.49 7.29
N GLU A 76 12.94 15.56 7.82
CA GLU A 76 14.24 16.05 7.37
C GLU A 76 15.32 14.96 7.35
N GLY A 77 15.78 14.64 6.14
CA GLY A 77 16.84 13.67 5.88
C GLY A 77 16.38 12.21 5.76
N ILE A 78 15.08 11.91 5.90
CA ILE A 78 14.57 10.54 5.88
C ILE A 78 14.49 9.99 4.44
N PRO A 79 15.10 8.83 4.14
CA PRO A 79 15.00 8.20 2.81
C PRO A 79 13.58 7.86 2.41
N LEU A 80 13.17 8.34 1.23
CA LEU A 80 11.85 8.12 0.64
C LEU A 80 11.97 7.50 -0.77
N ALA A 81 11.26 6.39 -0.98
CA ALA A 81 11.07 5.81 -2.31
C ALA A 81 9.67 6.16 -2.84
N VAL A 82 9.56 6.55 -4.10
CA VAL A 82 8.29 7.03 -4.67
C VAL A 82 7.79 6.09 -5.76
N LYS A 83 6.54 5.62 -5.64
CA LYS A 83 5.90 4.75 -6.65
C LYS A 83 5.97 5.38 -8.03
N ASP A 84 6.32 4.59 -9.05
CA ASP A 84 6.57 5.09 -10.42
C ASP A 84 5.32 5.52 -11.23
N ILE A 85 4.28 5.94 -10.53
CA ILE A 85 3.08 6.59 -11.07
C ILE A 85 2.84 7.97 -10.43
N CYS A 86 3.47 8.23 -9.28
CA CYS A 86 3.40 9.53 -8.60
C CYS A 86 4.39 10.47 -9.26
N ASN A 87 3.97 11.64 -9.72
CA ASN A 87 4.85 12.54 -10.47
C ASN A 87 5.84 13.29 -9.57
N ILE A 88 7.05 13.52 -10.08
CA ILE A 88 8.07 14.41 -9.50
C ILE A 88 8.55 15.32 -10.62
N ALA A 89 8.37 16.64 -10.47
CA ALA A 89 8.74 17.60 -11.51
C ALA A 89 10.22 17.45 -11.91
N GLY A 90 10.48 17.42 -13.22
CA GLY A 90 11.83 17.27 -13.78
C GLY A 90 12.41 15.85 -13.71
N LYS A 91 11.65 14.88 -13.18
CA LYS A 91 12.02 13.46 -13.17
C LYS A 91 11.09 12.66 -14.07
N ARG A 92 11.55 11.47 -14.45
CA ARG A 92 10.81 10.53 -15.28
C ARG A 92 9.67 9.91 -14.46
N THR A 93 8.50 9.78 -15.08
CA THR A 93 7.39 8.95 -14.58
C THR A 93 6.95 8.04 -15.71
N THR A 94 7.18 6.74 -15.57
CA THR A 94 6.99 5.80 -16.70
C THR A 94 5.70 5.00 -16.58
N SER A 95 5.06 5.01 -15.41
CA SER A 95 3.93 4.11 -15.13
C SER A 95 4.27 2.64 -15.44
N GLY A 96 5.54 2.25 -15.30
CA GLY A 96 6.04 0.91 -15.64
C GLY A 96 5.98 0.54 -17.13
N SER A 97 5.77 1.51 -18.03
CA SER A 97 5.52 1.29 -19.45
C SER A 97 6.57 1.93 -20.36
N LEU A 98 6.93 1.24 -21.43
CA LEU A 98 7.79 1.81 -22.48
C LEU A 98 7.13 2.99 -23.23
N ILE A 99 5.79 3.09 -23.22
CA ILE A 99 5.05 4.23 -23.79
C ILE A 99 5.50 5.56 -23.16
N TYR A 100 5.78 5.53 -21.86
CA TYR A 100 6.17 6.71 -21.08
C TYR A 100 7.65 6.66 -20.69
N SER A 101 8.46 5.88 -21.41
CA SER A 101 9.88 5.73 -21.12
C SER A 101 10.59 7.08 -21.01
N GLU A 102 10.31 8.04 -21.91
CA GLU A 102 10.94 9.37 -21.89
C GLU A 102 10.02 10.47 -21.31
N ASN A 103 8.96 10.10 -20.59
CA ASN A 103 8.02 11.06 -20.01
C ASN A 103 8.61 11.75 -18.78
N ILE A 104 8.99 13.03 -18.92
CA ILE A 104 9.45 13.88 -17.81
C ILE A 104 8.26 14.66 -17.26
N ALA A 105 7.92 14.41 -16.00
CA ALA A 105 6.80 15.08 -15.34
C ALA A 105 7.06 16.58 -15.18
N GLN A 106 6.03 17.38 -15.47
CA GLN A 106 6.11 18.85 -15.37
C GLN A 106 5.71 19.37 -13.99
N GLN A 107 5.01 18.57 -13.20
CA GLN A 107 4.52 18.92 -11.88
C GLN A 107 4.68 17.75 -10.91
N THR A 108 5.02 18.04 -9.67
CA THR A 108 5.05 17.05 -8.59
C THR A 108 3.64 16.77 -8.10
N SER A 109 3.31 15.50 -7.86
CA SER A 109 2.07 15.10 -7.19
C SER A 109 1.99 15.74 -5.81
N ALA A 110 0.83 16.30 -5.45
CA ALA A 110 0.59 17.01 -4.20
C ALA A 110 1.16 16.31 -2.96
N HIS A 111 0.85 15.03 -2.78
CA HIS A 111 1.31 14.24 -1.64
C HIS A 111 2.83 14.01 -1.64
N VAL A 112 3.48 13.93 -2.79
CA VAL A 112 4.95 13.83 -2.88
C VAL A 112 5.59 15.19 -2.57
N GLN A 113 5.03 16.28 -3.08
CA GLN A 113 5.52 17.63 -2.80
C GLN A 113 5.49 17.91 -1.29
N ARG A 114 4.39 17.59 -0.61
CA ARG A 114 4.27 17.76 0.85
C ARG A 114 5.32 16.96 1.62
N LEU A 115 5.64 15.73 1.18
CA LEU A 115 6.71 14.94 1.79
C LEU A 115 8.10 15.58 1.56
N GLN A 116 8.37 16.11 0.36
CA GLN A 116 9.62 16.82 0.06
C GLN A 116 9.73 18.13 0.86
N ASP A 117 8.64 18.88 1.00
CA ASP A 117 8.57 20.12 1.79
C ASP A 117 8.78 19.84 3.29
N ALA A 118 8.36 18.65 3.76
CA ALA A 118 8.65 18.14 5.10
C ALA A 118 10.12 17.67 5.27
N GLY A 119 10.94 17.72 4.22
CA GLY A 119 12.37 17.37 4.26
C GLY A 119 12.69 15.92 3.91
N ALA A 120 11.71 15.13 3.44
CA ALA A 120 11.96 13.75 3.02
C ALA A 120 12.91 13.70 1.81
N ASN A 121 13.91 12.81 1.89
CA ASN A 121 14.94 12.67 0.89
C ASN A 121 14.58 11.60 -0.14
N VAL A 122 13.97 12.02 -1.25
CA VAL A 122 13.66 11.11 -2.36
C VAL A 122 14.97 10.58 -2.96
N PHE A 123 15.19 9.27 -2.92
CA PHE A 123 16.42 8.65 -3.44
C PHE A 123 16.19 7.64 -4.56
N ALA A 124 14.95 7.17 -4.75
CA ALA A 124 14.61 6.23 -5.81
C ALA A 124 13.12 6.25 -6.20
N ARG A 125 12.84 5.75 -7.39
CA ARG A 125 11.52 5.31 -7.87
C ARG A 125 11.35 3.83 -7.59
N THR A 126 10.13 3.37 -7.30
CA THR A 126 9.87 1.94 -7.11
C THR A 126 9.16 1.34 -8.32
N THR A 127 9.48 0.08 -8.61
CA THR A 127 8.87 -0.66 -9.71
C THR A 127 7.37 -0.85 -9.48
N ILE A 128 6.64 -0.90 -10.58
CA ILE A 128 5.20 -1.17 -10.64
C ILE A 128 4.93 -2.09 -11.83
N PRO A 129 3.85 -2.89 -11.82
CA PRO A 129 3.38 -3.47 -13.06
C PRO A 129 2.94 -2.36 -14.02
N GLU A 130 2.96 -2.66 -15.31
CA GLU A 130 2.60 -1.68 -16.33
C GLU A 130 1.20 -1.08 -16.06
N PHE A 131 1.13 0.25 -16.07
CA PHE A 131 -0.03 1.07 -15.74
C PHE A 131 -0.61 0.86 -14.33
N ALA A 132 0.17 0.25 -13.44
CA ALA A 132 -0.21 -0.09 -12.09
C ALA A 132 -1.44 -1.03 -12.01
N TRP A 133 -1.59 -1.93 -12.99
CA TRP A 133 -2.80 -2.74 -13.15
C TRP A 133 -2.78 -4.11 -12.45
N LEU A 134 -1.65 -4.81 -12.46
CA LEU A 134 -1.60 -6.19 -11.97
C LEU A 134 -1.59 -6.29 -10.42
N PHE A 135 -2.04 -7.44 -9.92
CA PHE A 135 -1.89 -7.87 -8.52
C PHE A 135 -0.53 -8.54 -8.27
N THR A 136 0.34 -8.53 -9.29
CA THR A 136 1.78 -8.83 -9.22
C THR A 136 2.59 -7.60 -9.65
N THR A 137 3.91 -7.63 -9.52
CA THR A 137 4.78 -6.51 -9.93
C THR A 137 5.78 -7.00 -10.98
N GLN A 138 5.33 -6.96 -12.24
CA GLN A 138 6.16 -7.23 -13.41
C GLN A 138 5.80 -6.26 -14.54
N SER A 139 6.78 -5.80 -15.31
CA SER A 139 6.55 -5.08 -16.55
C SER A 139 7.70 -5.29 -17.54
N ARG A 140 7.45 -5.06 -18.83
CA ARG A 140 8.52 -5.09 -19.84
C ARG A 140 9.60 -4.04 -19.57
N MET A 141 9.24 -2.91 -18.95
CA MET A 141 10.17 -1.82 -18.68
C MET A 141 11.14 -2.14 -17.54
N TRP A 142 10.63 -2.71 -16.44
CA TRP A 142 11.39 -2.86 -15.20
C TRP A 142 11.66 -4.31 -14.79
N GLY A 143 11.22 -5.28 -15.60
CA GLY A 143 11.36 -6.69 -15.30
C GLY A 143 10.40 -7.13 -14.19
N VAL A 144 10.82 -8.15 -13.43
CA VAL A 144 10.00 -8.76 -12.38
C VAL A 144 10.55 -8.34 -11.02
N THR A 145 9.68 -7.91 -10.12
CA THR A 145 10.00 -7.72 -8.71
C THR A 145 9.58 -8.96 -7.93
N HIS A 146 10.46 -9.44 -7.08
CA HIS A 146 10.22 -10.59 -6.21
C HIS A 146 9.91 -10.16 -4.77
N ASN A 147 9.26 -11.04 -4.03
CA ASN A 147 9.00 -10.85 -2.62
C ASN A 147 10.32 -10.99 -1.81
N PRO A 148 10.66 -10.05 -0.91
CA PRO A 148 11.89 -10.13 -0.13
C PRO A 148 11.93 -11.33 0.82
N TRP A 149 10.79 -11.95 1.13
CA TRP A 149 10.70 -13.14 1.97
C TRP A 149 10.95 -14.43 1.21
N ARG A 150 10.71 -14.43 -0.11
CA ARG A 150 10.80 -15.63 -0.95
C ARG A 150 10.92 -15.27 -2.43
N SER A 151 12.08 -15.55 -3.02
CA SER A 151 12.30 -15.41 -4.46
C SER A 151 11.32 -16.28 -5.27
N GLY A 152 10.92 -15.79 -6.45
CA GLY A 152 9.89 -16.42 -7.29
C GLY A 152 8.45 -16.14 -6.88
N ILE A 153 8.21 -15.64 -5.66
CA ILE A 153 6.88 -15.18 -5.20
C ILE A 153 6.73 -13.69 -5.47
N SER A 154 5.51 -13.27 -5.81
CA SER A 154 5.13 -11.89 -6.03
C SER A 154 5.17 -11.09 -4.71
N PRO A 155 5.65 -9.84 -4.72
CA PRO A 155 5.49 -8.92 -3.60
C PRO A 155 4.05 -8.38 -3.49
N GLY A 156 3.14 -8.82 -4.35
CA GLY A 156 1.84 -8.22 -4.59
C GLY A 156 1.90 -7.10 -5.62
N GLY A 157 0.76 -6.44 -5.86
CA GLY A 157 0.68 -5.38 -6.86
C GLY A 157 -0.47 -4.42 -6.58
N SER A 158 -0.43 -3.20 -7.11
CA SER A 158 0.59 -2.67 -8.01
C SER A 158 1.68 -1.84 -7.34
N SER A 159 1.63 -1.63 -6.02
CA SER A 159 2.72 -0.96 -5.28
C SER A 159 3.75 -1.96 -4.75
N GLY A 160 4.00 -3.07 -5.46
CA GLY A 160 4.85 -4.15 -4.97
C GLY A 160 6.32 -3.75 -4.84
N GLY A 161 6.86 -2.90 -5.73
CA GLY A 161 8.20 -2.34 -5.56
C GLY A 161 8.32 -1.52 -4.27
N SER A 162 7.31 -0.71 -3.94
CA SER A 162 7.25 0.04 -2.68
C SER A 162 7.23 -0.88 -1.46
N ALA A 163 6.36 -1.89 -1.46
CA ALA A 163 6.26 -2.82 -0.33
C ALA A 163 7.52 -3.68 -0.16
N ALA A 164 8.08 -4.17 -1.27
CA ALA A 164 9.30 -4.96 -1.29
C ALA A 164 10.50 -4.14 -0.78
N ALA A 165 10.65 -2.89 -1.23
CA ALA A 165 11.70 -1.99 -0.73
C ALA A 165 11.58 -1.75 0.78
N VAL A 166 10.37 -1.50 1.29
CA VAL A 166 10.14 -1.25 2.73
C VAL A 166 10.42 -2.53 3.55
N GLY A 167 9.89 -3.67 3.11
CA GLY A 167 10.04 -4.96 3.80
C GLY A 167 11.48 -5.50 3.78
N ALA A 168 12.24 -5.17 2.73
CA ALA A 168 13.65 -5.49 2.61
C ALA A 168 14.58 -4.55 3.40
N GLY A 169 14.05 -3.53 4.09
CA GLY A 169 14.86 -2.50 4.73
C GLY A 169 15.64 -1.63 3.73
N ALA A 170 15.20 -1.55 2.47
CA ALA A 170 15.88 -0.82 1.40
C ALA A 170 15.33 0.59 1.17
N THR A 171 14.38 1.04 1.99
CA THR A 171 13.95 2.44 2.13
C THR A 171 13.35 2.62 3.53
N THR A 172 13.27 3.85 4.04
CA THR A 172 12.55 4.09 5.30
C THR A 172 11.05 4.26 5.07
N LEU A 173 10.70 5.09 4.09
CA LEU A 173 9.32 5.40 3.73
C LEU A 173 9.08 5.11 2.25
N ALA A 174 7.86 4.76 1.88
CA ALA A 174 7.47 4.67 0.49
C ALA A 174 6.06 5.21 0.23
N THR A 175 5.83 5.73 -0.97
CA THR A 175 4.48 6.03 -1.44
C THR A 175 3.87 4.83 -2.16
N GLY A 176 2.55 4.76 -2.18
CA GLY A 176 1.77 3.83 -2.97
C GLY A 176 0.53 4.48 -3.57
N SER A 177 -0.19 3.69 -4.37
CA SER A 177 -1.55 4.02 -4.81
C SER A 177 -2.40 2.76 -4.81
N ASP A 178 -3.69 2.90 -4.48
CA ASP A 178 -4.63 1.81 -4.26
C ASP A 178 -5.93 2.05 -5.04
N SER A 179 -6.22 1.19 -6.02
CA SER A 179 -7.48 1.19 -6.79
C SER A 179 -8.29 -0.09 -6.57
N THR A 180 -7.63 -1.22 -6.29
CA THR A 180 -8.28 -2.53 -6.05
C THR A 180 -7.56 -3.31 -4.94
N GLY A 181 -6.83 -2.63 -4.06
CA GLY A 181 -5.94 -3.24 -3.06
C GLY A 181 -4.47 -2.94 -3.25
N SER A 182 -4.12 -2.05 -4.20
CA SER A 182 -2.74 -1.91 -4.66
C SER A 182 -1.75 -1.31 -3.64
N ILE A 183 -2.19 -0.84 -2.48
CA ILE A 183 -1.36 -0.59 -1.30
C ILE A 183 -1.46 -1.77 -0.33
N ARG A 184 -2.68 -2.21 -0.04
CA ARG A 184 -2.98 -3.16 1.02
C ARG A 184 -2.50 -4.58 0.75
N GLN A 185 -2.72 -5.08 -0.47
CA GLN A 185 -2.27 -6.40 -0.88
C GLN A 185 -0.74 -6.54 -0.82
N PRO A 186 0.06 -5.67 -1.46
CA PRO A 186 1.51 -5.79 -1.35
C PRO A 186 2.02 -5.50 0.06
N ALA A 187 1.36 -4.64 0.84
CA ALA A 187 1.68 -4.46 2.26
C ALA A 187 1.55 -5.78 3.05
N SER A 188 0.45 -6.49 2.86
CA SER A 188 0.21 -7.81 3.45
C SER A 188 1.27 -8.82 3.05
N GLN A 189 1.58 -8.95 1.76
CA GLN A 189 2.51 -9.97 1.25
C GLN A 189 3.98 -9.65 1.54
N CYS A 190 4.35 -8.39 1.77
CA CYS A 190 5.70 -8.00 2.16
C CYS A 190 5.89 -7.80 3.66
N GLY A 191 4.83 -7.93 4.46
CA GLY A 191 4.89 -7.78 5.91
C GLY A 191 5.17 -6.35 6.36
N VAL A 192 4.52 -5.38 5.71
CA VAL A 192 4.64 -3.94 6.01
C VAL A 192 3.25 -3.32 6.23
N VAL A 193 3.22 -2.07 6.71
CA VAL A 193 1.99 -1.30 6.90
C VAL A 193 1.64 -0.56 5.61
N GLY A 194 0.38 -0.66 5.18
CA GLY A 194 -0.13 0.07 4.03
C GLY A 194 -1.49 0.71 4.33
N TYR A 195 -1.62 2.01 4.08
CA TYR A 195 -2.85 2.75 4.36
C TYR A 195 -3.51 3.28 3.10
N GLN A 196 -4.75 2.87 2.88
CA GLN A 196 -5.66 3.43 1.89
C GLN A 196 -6.55 4.46 2.60
N PRO A 197 -6.31 5.77 2.40
CA PRO A 197 -7.11 6.79 3.05
C PRO A 197 -8.51 6.90 2.42
N PRO A 198 -9.45 7.62 3.04
CA PRO A 198 -10.69 7.99 2.37
C PRO A 198 -10.41 8.80 1.09
N HIS A 199 -11.23 8.62 0.05
CA HIS A 199 -11.09 9.40 -1.19
C HIS A 199 -11.19 10.90 -0.89
N GLY A 200 -10.21 11.66 -1.40
CA GLY A 200 -10.05 13.09 -1.15
C GLY A 200 -9.22 13.46 0.08
N ARG A 201 -8.93 12.52 1.00
CA ARG A 201 -8.08 12.81 2.18
C ARG A 201 -6.66 13.15 1.76
N ILE A 202 -6.07 12.32 0.89
CA ILE A 202 -4.81 12.59 0.20
C ILE A 202 -5.13 12.91 -1.26
N PRO A 203 -4.77 14.10 -1.75
CA PRO A 203 -5.24 14.59 -3.04
C PRO A 203 -4.64 13.84 -4.23
N ASN A 204 -5.46 13.72 -5.27
CA ASN A 204 -5.13 13.12 -6.56
C ASN A 204 -5.47 14.09 -7.71
N ILE A 205 -4.86 13.92 -8.88
CA ILE A 205 -4.99 14.90 -9.99
C ILE A 205 -5.60 14.29 -11.25
N GLY A 206 -6.17 15.14 -12.11
CA GLY A 206 -6.71 14.75 -13.40
C GLY A 206 -7.88 13.76 -13.29
N SER A 207 -7.94 12.76 -14.18
CA SER A 207 -8.99 11.73 -14.15
C SER A 207 -9.02 10.92 -12.85
N SER A 208 -7.88 10.81 -12.15
CA SER A 208 -7.81 10.09 -10.88
C SER A 208 -8.48 10.84 -9.73
N SER A 209 -8.62 12.18 -9.82
CA SER A 209 -9.45 12.96 -8.89
C SER A 209 -10.93 12.56 -8.98
N PHE A 210 -11.42 12.19 -10.16
CA PHE A 210 -12.80 11.76 -10.38
C PHE A 210 -13.00 10.23 -10.28
N ASN A 211 -11.91 9.47 -10.14
CA ASN A 211 -11.99 8.03 -9.90
C ASN A 211 -12.01 7.74 -8.40
N GLY A 212 -13.20 7.48 -7.85
CA GLY A 212 -13.38 7.17 -6.43
C GLY A 212 -12.61 5.93 -5.94
N TYR A 213 -12.17 5.03 -6.83
CA TYR A 213 -11.37 3.87 -6.43
C TYR A 213 -9.93 4.24 -6.09
N SER A 214 -9.34 5.17 -6.84
CA SER A 214 -7.90 5.48 -6.85
C SER A 214 -7.51 6.44 -5.73
N LYS A 215 -6.73 5.93 -4.77
CA LYS A 215 -6.22 6.73 -3.64
C LYS A 215 -4.71 6.59 -3.50
N PRO A 216 -3.93 7.68 -3.51
CA PRO A 216 -2.55 7.64 -3.04
C PRO A 216 -2.51 7.40 -1.52
N GLY A 217 -1.44 6.79 -1.03
CA GLY A 217 -1.29 6.53 0.40
C GLY A 217 0.12 6.11 0.80
N PRO A 218 0.42 6.11 2.11
CA PRO A 218 1.72 5.72 2.62
C PRO A 218 1.90 4.20 2.73
N MET A 219 3.15 3.76 2.59
CA MET A 219 3.62 2.41 2.87
C MET A 219 4.87 2.49 3.74
N THR A 220 4.84 1.84 4.90
CA THR A 220 5.85 2.04 5.96
C THR A 220 6.07 0.76 6.76
N ARG A 221 7.12 0.72 7.59
CA ARG A 221 7.32 -0.42 8.50
C ARG A 221 6.43 -0.35 9.73
N THR A 222 6.15 0.85 10.24
CA THR A 222 5.46 1.02 11.52
C THR A 222 4.18 1.81 11.37
N VAL A 223 3.20 1.59 12.25
CA VAL A 223 1.96 2.38 12.28
C VAL A 223 2.26 3.86 12.58
N ALA A 224 3.30 4.14 13.37
CA ALA A 224 3.76 5.49 13.67
C ALA A 224 4.28 6.25 12.45
N ASP A 225 5.15 5.62 11.65
CA ASP A 225 5.62 6.20 10.39
C ASP A 225 4.45 6.41 9.42
N CYS A 226 3.51 5.46 9.38
CA CYS A 226 2.31 5.55 8.55
C CYS A 226 1.45 6.77 8.93
N ALA A 227 1.25 7.02 10.23
CA ALA A 227 0.48 8.17 10.73
C ALA A 227 1.17 9.49 10.39
N LEU A 228 2.49 9.55 10.59
CA LEU A 228 3.31 10.72 10.24
C LEU A 228 3.19 11.06 8.75
N MET A 229 3.36 10.07 7.86
CA MET A 229 3.20 10.28 6.43
C MET A 229 1.78 10.66 6.07
N ALA A 230 0.76 9.99 6.61
CA ALA A 230 -0.64 10.27 6.30
C ALA A 230 -1.01 11.72 6.67
N ASN A 231 -0.58 12.21 7.83
CA ASN A 231 -0.79 13.60 8.25
C ASN A 231 -0.12 14.59 7.29
N ILE A 232 1.14 14.34 6.89
CA ILE A 232 1.87 15.21 5.96
C ILE A 232 1.23 15.22 4.57
N MET A 233 0.78 14.05 4.09
CA MET A 233 0.22 13.90 2.75
C MET A 233 -1.20 14.48 2.63
N SER A 234 -1.94 14.63 3.73
CA SER A 234 -3.37 14.94 3.73
C SER A 234 -3.70 16.42 3.56
N GLY A 235 -4.91 16.70 3.04
CA GLY A 235 -5.54 18.01 3.01
C GLY A 235 -5.78 18.61 1.62
N PRO A 236 -6.47 19.77 1.57
CA PRO A 236 -6.99 20.33 0.32
C PRO A 236 -5.87 20.71 -0.66
N ASP A 237 -6.11 20.46 -1.95
CA ASP A 237 -5.23 20.86 -3.06
C ASP A 237 -6.11 21.36 -4.21
N ASP A 238 -5.79 22.51 -4.77
CA ASP A 238 -6.59 23.19 -5.79
C ASP A 238 -6.66 22.42 -7.13
N ARG A 239 -5.77 21.45 -7.33
CA ARG A 239 -5.77 20.55 -8.49
C ARG A 239 -6.69 19.34 -8.30
N ASP A 240 -7.23 19.13 -7.09
CA ASP A 240 -8.13 18.04 -6.76
C ASP A 240 -9.50 18.56 -6.30
N HIS A 241 -10.49 18.45 -7.18
CA HIS A 241 -11.88 18.84 -6.91
C HIS A 241 -12.47 18.13 -5.68
N ASN A 242 -12.04 16.90 -5.40
CA ASN A 242 -12.62 16.05 -4.35
C ASN A 242 -11.78 16.06 -3.06
N SER A 243 -10.72 16.88 -2.99
CA SER A 243 -9.90 16.97 -1.79
C SER A 243 -10.69 17.48 -0.58
N LEU A 244 -10.42 16.90 0.58
CA LEU A 244 -11.20 17.11 1.81
C LEU A 244 -10.61 18.21 2.70
N ASP A 245 -11.51 19.01 3.27
CA ASP A 245 -11.25 20.06 4.26
C ASP A 245 -12.39 20.03 5.32
N PRO A 246 -12.12 20.06 6.63
CA PRO A 246 -10.82 20.09 7.30
C PRO A 246 -10.04 18.78 7.26
N VAL A 247 -8.72 18.90 7.40
CA VAL A 247 -7.82 17.76 7.55
C VAL A 247 -8.02 17.14 8.93
N ALA A 248 -8.38 15.85 8.98
CA ALA A 248 -8.37 15.11 10.23
C ALA A 248 -6.92 14.85 10.63
N GLU A 249 -6.54 15.25 11.85
CA GLU A 249 -5.23 14.94 12.42
C GLU A 249 -5.26 13.54 13.02
N ILE A 250 -4.33 12.69 12.60
CA ILE A 250 -4.14 11.33 13.13
C ILE A 250 -3.16 11.40 14.30
N THR A 251 -3.57 10.92 15.46
CA THR A 251 -2.73 10.85 16.68
C THR A 251 -2.65 9.42 17.19
N LEU A 252 -1.53 9.05 17.82
CA LEU A 252 -1.33 7.69 18.35
C LEU A 252 -1.23 7.66 19.89
N ASP A 253 -1.57 8.78 20.54
CA ASP A 253 -1.53 8.89 21.99
C ASP A 253 -2.69 8.11 22.64
N ASP A 254 -2.46 7.54 23.83
CA ASP A 254 -3.45 6.90 24.70
C ASP A 254 -4.39 5.89 23.99
N VAL A 255 -3.80 4.87 23.37
CA VAL A 255 -4.56 3.79 22.72
C VAL A 255 -5.14 2.81 23.75
N ASP A 256 -6.25 3.20 24.36
CA ASP A 256 -7.14 2.29 25.08
C ASP A 256 -8.21 1.75 24.13
N LEU A 257 -8.26 0.42 23.94
CA LEU A 257 -9.27 -0.27 23.15
C LEU A 257 -10.35 -0.94 24.01
N SER A 258 -10.32 -0.73 25.33
CA SER A 258 -11.26 -1.33 26.28
C SER A 258 -12.71 -1.06 25.88
N GLY A 259 -13.46 -2.13 25.60
CA GLY A 259 -14.87 -2.05 25.22
C GLY A 259 -15.14 -1.60 23.78
N MET A 260 -14.11 -1.28 22.98
CA MET A 260 -14.26 -1.00 21.55
C MET A 260 -14.82 -2.23 20.84
N LYS A 261 -15.83 -2.05 19.99
CA LYS A 261 -16.49 -3.18 19.31
C LYS A 261 -15.94 -3.34 17.92
N ILE A 262 -15.33 -4.48 17.64
CA ILE A 262 -14.73 -4.77 16.34
C ILE A 262 -15.42 -6.00 15.75
N ALA A 263 -16.00 -5.86 14.57
CA ALA A 263 -16.51 -7.01 13.83
C ALA A 263 -15.38 -7.64 13.01
N TYR A 264 -15.44 -8.95 12.75
CA TYR A 264 -14.59 -9.58 11.75
C TYR A 264 -15.34 -10.61 10.90
N SER A 265 -14.83 -10.86 9.70
CA SER A 265 -15.22 -11.98 8.84
C SER A 265 -13.97 -12.57 8.19
N LEU A 266 -13.85 -13.90 8.21
CA LEU A 266 -12.69 -14.58 7.64
C LEU A 266 -12.69 -14.58 6.12
N ASP A 267 -13.86 -14.67 5.50
CA ASP A 267 -14.02 -15.03 4.09
C ASP A 267 -15.06 -14.19 3.35
N LEU A 268 -15.68 -13.21 4.03
CA LEU A 268 -16.82 -12.44 3.50
C LEU A 268 -17.98 -13.32 2.96
N GLY A 269 -18.05 -14.57 3.41
CA GLY A 269 -19.00 -15.59 2.97
C GLY A 269 -18.81 -16.09 1.54
N CYS A 270 -17.72 -15.74 0.86
CA CYS A 270 -17.53 -16.09 -0.54
C CYS A 270 -16.10 -16.48 -0.96
N TYR A 271 -15.11 -16.25 -0.11
CA TYR A 271 -13.71 -16.60 -0.39
C TYR A 271 -13.36 -17.98 0.17
N ASP A 272 -12.58 -18.75 -0.58
CA ASP A 272 -11.90 -19.93 -0.04
C ASP A 272 -10.55 -19.47 0.54
N MET A 273 -10.30 -19.82 1.79
CA MET A 273 -9.15 -19.32 2.58
C MET A 273 -8.10 -20.40 2.78
N ALA A 274 -6.82 -20.05 2.62
CA ALA A 274 -5.73 -20.93 3.01
C ALA A 274 -5.66 -21.09 4.54
N ASP A 275 -5.36 -22.30 5.00
CA ASP A 275 -5.36 -22.65 6.44
C ASP A 275 -4.43 -21.78 7.28
N ASP A 276 -3.27 -21.40 6.73
CA ASP A 276 -2.31 -20.54 7.43
C ASP A 276 -2.76 -19.08 7.50
N VAL A 277 -3.44 -18.57 6.47
CA VAL A 277 -4.10 -17.26 6.51
C VAL A 277 -5.21 -17.24 7.57
N VAL A 278 -6.02 -18.30 7.65
CA VAL A 278 -7.05 -18.44 8.71
C VAL A 278 -6.40 -18.44 10.08
N ARG A 279 -5.36 -19.26 10.27
CA ARG A 279 -4.62 -19.36 11.54
C ARG A 279 -4.07 -18.02 12.00
N GLU A 280 -3.35 -17.32 11.11
CA GLU A 280 -2.73 -16.03 11.47
C GLU A 280 -3.77 -14.93 11.69
N THR A 281 -4.90 -14.96 10.98
CA THR A 281 -6.01 -14.04 11.21
C THR A 281 -6.64 -14.28 12.58
N LEU A 282 -6.97 -15.52 12.93
CA LEU A 282 -7.53 -15.84 14.25
C LEU A 282 -6.58 -15.47 15.39
N ALA A 283 -5.27 -15.70 15.22
CA ALA A 283 -4.26 -15.25 16.18
C ALA A 283 -4.24 -13.71 16.34
N SER A 284 -4.53 -12.96 15.27
CA SER A 284 -4.67 -11.50 15.34
C SER A 284 -5.93 -11.06 16.05
N ILE A 285 -7.05 -11.76 15.84
CA ILE A 285 -8.29 -11.52 16.59
C ILE A 285 -8.06 -11.72 18.09
N GLU A 286 -7.34 -12.77 18.50
CA GLU A 286 -7.00 -12.98 19.91
C GLU A 286 -6.07 -11.90 20.47
N ALA A 287 -5.13 -11.39 19.67
CA ALA A 287 -4.29 -10.27 20.07
C ALA A 287 -5.12 -9.00 20.34
N LEU A 288 -6.06 -8.68 19.46
CA LEU A 288 -6.98 -7.55 19.67
C LEU A 288 -7.90 -7.75 20.89
N ARG A 289 -8.31 -8.98 21.20
CA ARG A 289 -9.07 -9.23 22.45
C ARG A 289 -8.24 -8.93 23.70
N ARG A 290 -6.92 -9.20 23.69
CA ARG A 290 -6.02 -8.91 24.82
C ARG A 290 -5.85 -7.41 25.10
N THR A 291 -6.08 -6.55 24.11
CA THR A 291 -6.07 -5.09 24.29
C THR A 291 -7.35 -4.56 24.95
N GLY A 292 -8.30 -5.44 25.30
CA GLY A 292 -9.60 -5.08 25.89
C GLY A 292 -10.72 -4.86 24.87
N ALA A 293 -10.46 -5.01 23.56
CA ALA A 293 -11.49 -4.86 22.54
C ALA A 293 -12.48 -6.05 22.56
N VAL A 294 -13.74 -5.77 22.28
CA VAL A 294 -14.78 -6.77 22.07
C VAL A 294 -14.81 -7.11 20.58
N VAL A 295 -14.11 -8.19 20.22
CA VAL A 295 -13.98 -8.63 18.84
C VAL A 295 -14.93 -9.79 18.54
N GLN A 296 -15.85 -9.64 17.59
CA GLN A 296 -16.92 -10.60 17.30
C GLN A 296 -17.01 -10.94 15.81
N GLU A 297 -17.25 -12.21 15.52
CA GLU A 297 -17.48 -12.64 14.15
C GLU A 297 -18.86 -12.20 13.68
N VAL A 298 -18.94 -11.75 12.43
CA VAL A 298 -20.21 -11.47 11.75
C VAL A 298 -20.32 -12.28 10.48
N GLN A 299 -21.53 -12.81 10.24
CA GLN A 299 -21.82 -13.54 9.03
C GLN A 299 -22.08 -12.56 7.88
N VAL A 300 -21.40 -12.78 6.77
CA VAL A 300 -21.52 -11.96 5.55
C VAL A 300 -22.09 -12.85 4.45
N SER A 301 -23.18 -12.42 3.83
CA SER A 301 -23.84 -13.16 2.74
C SER A 301 -24.16 -12.30 1.53
N TRP A 302 -23.72 -11.03 1.55
CA TRP A 302 -24.08 -9.99 0.59
C TRP A 302 -22.90 -9.57 -0.30
N ALA A 303 -21.69 -10.07 -0.04
CA ALA A 303 -20.47 -9.52 -0.62
C ALA A 303 -20.17 -10.03 -2.04
N LYS A 304 -20.49 -11.29 -2.37
CA LYS A 304 -20.08 -11.96 -3.62
C LYS A 304 -20.37 -11.13 -4.87
N ASP A 305 -21.65 -10.89 -5.15
CA ASP A 305 -22.07 -10.16 -6.36
C ASP A 305 -21.53 -8.72 -6.38
N LEU A 306 -21.33 -8.12 -5.20
CA LEU A 306 -20.81 -6.76 -5.09
C LEU A 306 -19.32 -6.69 -5.38
N ILE A 307 -18.54 -7.69 -4.99
CA ILE A 307 -17.12 -7.83 -5.32
C ILE A 307 -16.94 -7.95 -6.83
N ASP A 308 -17.73 -8.80 -7.49
CA ASP A 308 -17.69 -8.97 -8.95
C ASP A 308 -18.04 -7.65 -9.67
N LEU A 309 -19.07 -6.96 -9.18
CA LEU A 309 -19.43 -5.63 -9.70
C LEU A 309 -18.35 -4.58 -9.43
N ALA A 310 -17.62 -4.66 -8.31
CA ALA A 310 -16.55 -3.73 -7.99
C ALA A 310 -15.36 -3.88 -8.94
N TYR A 311 -14.95 -5.12 -9.24
CA TYR A 311 -13.95 -5.38 -10.26
C TYR A 311 -14.43 -4.91 -11.63
N GLY A 312 -15.63 -5.33 -12.06
CA GLY A 312 -16.17 -4.93 -13.36
C GLY A 312 -16.33 -3.41 -13.52
N ALA A 313 -16.66 -2.69 -12.45
CA ALA A 313 -16.70 -1.23 -12.46
C ALA A 313 -15.33 -0.61 -12.72
N GLN A 314 -14.28 -1.11 -12.06
CA GLN A 314 -12.91 -0.63 -12.26
C GLN A 314 -12.38 -0.97 -13.66
N GLU A 315 -12.68 -2.17 -14.16
CA GLU A 315 -12.38 -2.62 -15.53
C GLU A 315 -12.99 -1.66 -16.58
N VAL A 316 -14.28 -1.34 -16.44
CA VAL A 316 -14.99 -0.40 -17.33
C VAL A 316 -14.38 0.99 -17.30
N LEU A 317 -13.99 1.49 -16.12
CA LEU A 317 -13.38 2.82 -15.98
C LEU A 317 -12.01 2.94 -16.67
N PHE A 318 -11.32 1.82 -16.89
CA PHE A 318 -9.98 1.79 -17.47
C PHE A 318 -9.94 1.30 -18.92
N ALA A 319 -11.02 0.67 -19.40
CA ALA A 319 -11.11 0.04 -20.72
C ALA A 319 -10.63 0.95 -21.86
N GLU A 320 -11.06 2.22 -21.89
CA GLU A 320 -10.66 3.14 -22.97
C GLU A 320 -9.16 3.48 -22.93
N PHE A 321 -8.57 3.58 -21.74
CA PHE A 321 -7.13 3.79 -21.62
C PHE A 321 -6.35 2.60 -22.20
N LEU A 322 -6.75 1.37 -21.85
CA LEU A 322 -6.16 0.15 -22.40
C LEU A 322 -6.36 0.04 -23.91
N ASN A 323 -7.56 0.41 -24.40
CA ASN A 323 -7.89 0.40 -25.82
C ASN A 323 -6.95 1.32 -26.61
N VAL A 324 -6.68 2.54 -26.10
CA VAL A 324 -5.72 3.46 -26.71
C VAL A 324 -4.30 2.89 -26.65
N ALA A 325 -3.88 2.36 -25.51
CA ALA A 325 -2.53 1.81 -25.32
C ALA A 325 -2.26 0.65 -26.29
N VAL A 326 -3.17 -0.34 -26.39
CA VAL A 326 -3.00 -1.50 -27.26
C VAL A 326 -3.07 -1.13 -28.74
N ASN A 327 -4.06 -0.34 -29.15
CA ASN A 327 -4.26 -0.06 -30.58
C ASN A 327 -3.22 0.91 -31.16
N LYS A 328 -2.68 1.83 -30.35
CA LYS A 328 -1.67 2.80 -30.83
C LYS A 328 -0.23 2.40 -30.51
N HIS A 329 -0.02 1.58 -29.49
CA HIS A 329 1.30 1.29 -28.93
C HIS A 329 1.49 -0.20 -28.56
N GLY A 330 0.78 -1.10 -29.25
CA GLY A 330 0.80 -2.54 -28.97
C GLY A 330 2.20 -3.19 -29.01
N ASP A 331 3.13 -2.61 -29.75
CA ASP A 331 4.53 -3.04 -29.84
C ASP A 331 5.40 -2.60 -28.65
N LEU A 332 4.91 -1.66 -27.83
CA LEU A 332 5.60 -1.11 -26.67
C LEU A 332 5.11 -1.70 -25.34
N VAL A 333 3.85 -2.13 -25.27
CA VAL A 333 3.26 -2.69 -24.05
C VAL A 333 3.77 -4.11 -23.75
N SER A 334 3.59 -4.54 -22.50
CA SER A 334 3.85 -5.91 -22.04
C SER A 334 2.85 -6.89 -22.65
N ASP A 335 3.23 -8.17 -22.72
CA ASP A 335 2.44 -9.23 -23.38
C ASP A 335 1.06 -9.48 -22.76
N TYR A 336 0.89 -9.14 -21.48
CA TYR A 336 -0.37 -9.25 -20.77
C TYR A 336 -1.33 -8.08 -21.02
N VAL A 337 -0.87 -6.92 -21.51
CA VAL A 337 -1.74 -5.74 -21.66
C VAL A 337 -2.90 -5.94 -22.65
N PRO A 338 -2.72 -6.63 -23.80
CA PRO A 338 -3.86 -7.00 -24.64
C PRO A 338 -4.90 -7.88 -23.92
N GLN A 339 -4.48 -8.78 -23.03
CA GLN A 339 -5.38 -9.63 -22.24
C GLN A 339 -6.13 -8.81 -21.18
N LEU A 340 -5.51 -7.74 -20.63
CA LEU A 340 -6.20 -6.76 -19.79
C LEU A 340 -7.32 -6.07 -20.57
N LEU A 341 -7.06 -5.67 -21.81
CA LEU A 341 -8.08 -5.05 -22.66
C LEU A 341 -9.22 -6.02 -22.98
N GLU A 342 -8.92 -7.29 -23.26
CA GLU A 342 -9.94 -8.33 -23.45
C GLU A 342 -10.81 -8.51 -22.20
N THR A 343 -10.18 -8.56 -21.02
CA THR A 343 -10.89 -8.63 -19.73
C THR A 343 -11.78 -7.40 -19.54
N ALA A 344 -11.25 -6.19 -19.74
CA ALA A 344 -12.00 -4.95 -19.58
C ALA A 344 -13.20 -4.88 -20.54
N ASN A 345 -13.03 -5.29 -21.79
CA ASN A 345 -14.09 -5.33 -22.80
C ASN A 345 -15.13 -6.44 -22.57
N SER A 346 -14.84 -7.43 -21.72
CA SER A 346 -15.81 -8.46 -21.34
C SER A 346 -16.94 -7.91 -20.45
N TYR A 347 -16.69 -6.77 -19.77
CA TYR A 347 -17.68 -6.11 -18.93
C TYR A 347 -18.52 -5.12 -19.73
N PRO A 348 -19.86 -5.22 -19.70
CA PRO A 348 -20.73 -4.21 -20.27
C PRO A 348 -20.52 -2.84 -19.63
N ALA A 349 -20.59 -1.75 -20.41
CA ALA A 349 -20.43 -0.39 -19.88
C ALA A 349 -21.42 -0.04 -18.75
N ASN A 350 -22.62 -0.65 -18.73
CA ASN A 350 -23.60 -0.44 -17.67
C ASN A 350 -23.25 -1.15 -16.34
N THR A 351 -22.20 -1.96 -16.29
CA THR A 351 -21.69 -2.59 -15.06
C THR A 351 -21.35 -1.54 -14.01
N TYR A 352 -20.76 -0.41 -14.41
CA TYR A 352 -20.47 0.70 -13.49
C TYR A 352 -21.75 1.22 -12.79
N PHE A 353 -22.84 1.43 -13.53
CA PHE A 353 -24.11 1.87 -12.95
C PHE A 353 -24.74 0.82 -12.03
N LYS A 354 -24.69 -0.46 -12.42
CA LYS A 354 -25.14 -1.58 -11.58
C LYS A 354 -24.37 -1.65 -10.26
N ALA A 355 -23.06 -1.43 -10.33
CA ALA A 355 -22.17 -1.41 -9.16
C ALA A 355 -22.56 -0.31 -8.18
N LEU A 356 -22.82 0.92 -8.67
CA LEU A 356 -23.29 2.03 -7.82
C LEU A 356 -24.63 1.73 -7.15
N GLU A 357 -25.59 1.19 -7.90
CA GLU A 357 -26.92 0.86 -7.37
C GLU A 357 -26.82 -0.24 -6.28
N ALA A 358 -26.03 -1.28 -6.55
CA ALA A 358 -25.77 -2.37 -5.61
C ALA A 358 -25.05 -1.89 -4.36
N ALA A 359 -24.03 -1.06 -4.51
CA ALA A 359 -23.29 -0.48 -3.39
C ALA A 359 -24.22 0.29 -2.44
N GLY A 360 -25.13 1.10 -2.98
CA GLY A 360 -26.11 1.85 -2.20
C GLY A 360 -27.11 0.97 -1.43
N ARG A 361 -27.62 -0.10 -2.07
CA ARG A 361 -28.51 -1.07 -1.39
C ARG A 361 -27.78 -1.81 -0.28
N VAL A 362 -26.60 -2.38 -0.58
CA VAL A 362 -25.80 -3.13 0.40
C VAL A 362 -25.34 -2.25 1.56
N TRP A 363 -25.00 -0.99 1.30
CA TRP A 363 -24.68 -0.04 2.35
C TRP A 363 -25.87 0.15 3.30
N ARG A 364 -27.04 0.48 2.76
CA ARG A 364 -28.25 0.72 3.54
C ARG A 364 -28.66 -0.50 4.37
N ASP A 365 -28.60 -1.69 3.77
CA ASP A 365 -29.20 -2.89 4.35
C ASP A 365 -28.22 -3.70 5.21
N HIS A 366 -26.90 -3.53 5.01
CA HIS A 366 -25.88 -4.37 5.67
C HIS A 366 -24.73 -3.58 6.31
N ILE A 367 -23.96 -2.81 5.52
CA ILE A 367 -22.71 -2.19 6.02
C ILE A 367 -22.97 -1.01 6.96
N GLY A 368 -23.96 -0.17 6.66
CA GLY A 368 -24.41 0.91 7.55
C GLY A 368 -24.86 0.36 8.91
N PRO A 369 -25.77 -0.64 8.95
CA PRO A 369 -26.13 -1.34 10.19
C PRO A 369 -24.95 -1.97 10.93
N LEU A 370 -23.96 -2.52 10.21
CA LEU A 370 -22.72 -3.03 10.80
C LEU A 370 -21.96 -1.90 11.53
N PHE A 371 -21.67 -0.79 10.85
CA PHE A 371 -20.94 0.33 11.46
C PHE A 371 -21.73 1.12 12.51
N ASN A 372 -23.05 0.94 12.56
CA ASN A 372 -23.87 1.42 13.68
C ASN A 372 -23.67 0.60 14.95
N GLN A 373 -23.22 -0.65 14.84
CA GLN A 373 -23.00 -1.56 15.98
C GLN A 373 -21.52 -1.70 16.36
N TYR A 374 -20.62 -1.61 15.37
CA TYR A 374 -19.19 -1.82 15.51
C TYR A 374 -18.39 -0.59 15.08
N ASP A 375 -17.24 -0.40 15.72
CA ASP A 375 -16.29 0.69 15.49
C ASP A 375 -15.40 0.46 14.28
N ALA A 376 -15.08 -0.81 14.02
CA ALA A 376 -14.32 -1.23 12.87
C ALA A 376 -14.76 -2.61 12.40
N PHE A 377 -14.35 -2.95 11.19
CA PHE A 377 -14.50 -4.27 10.61
C PHE A 377 -13.13 -4.80 10.18
N ILE A 378 -12.87 -6.09 10.43
CA ILE A 378 -11.61 -6.74 10.09
C ILE A 378 -11.86 -7.90 9.13
N THR A 379 -11.02 -7.99 8.11
CA THR A 379 -10.92 -9.14 7.21
C THR A 379 -9.45 -9.50 7.01
N PRO A 380 -9.10 -10.72 6.59
CA PRO A 380 -7.82 -10.96 5.94
C PRO A 380 -7.63 -9.99 4.75
N THR A 381 -6.38 -9.70 4.42
CA THR A 381 -6.07 -8.87 3.24
C THR A 381 -6.06 -9.70 1.96
N THR A 382 -5.48 -10.88 2.03
CA THR A 382 -5.42 -11.86 0.95
C THR A 382 -5.84 -13.22 1.47
N THR A 383 -6.30 -14.10 0.60
CA THR A 383 -6.73 -15.46 0.93
C THR A 383 -5.60 -16.47 0.86
N TYR A 384 -4.52 -16.10 0.15
CA TYR A 384 -3.32 -16.89 -0.12
C TYR A 384 -2.12 -15.93 -0.30
N THR A 385 -0.89 -16.43 -0.11
CA THR A 385 0.33 -15.59 -0.11
C THR A 385 1.34 -15.94 -1.19
N ASP A 386 1.43 -17.21 -1.59
CA ASP A 386 2.45 -17.75 -2.51
C ASP A 386 2.08 -17.58 -4.00
N ILE A 387 1.67 -16.37 -4.39
CA ILE A 387 1.38 -16.04 -5.79
C ILE A 387 2.70 -15.98 -6.58
N PRO A 388 2.84 -16.70 -7.71
CA PRO A 388 4.03 -16.59 -8.55
C PRO A 388 4.29 -15.14 -9.02
N ALA A 389 5.56 -14.73 -9.08
CA ALA A 389 5.95 -13.38 -9.50
C ALA A 389 5.70 -13.09 -10.99
N THR A 390 5.51 -14.14 -11.79
CA THR A 390 5.26 -14.11 -13.23
C THR A 390 4.02 -14.93 -13.57
N GLY A 391 3.64 -14.97 -14.85
CA GLY A 391 2.57 -15.88 -15.30
C GLY A 391 1.16 -15.39 -14.96
N TRP A 392 0.98 -14.07 -14.78
CA TRP A 392 -0.33 -13.44 -14.59
C TRP A 392 -1.41 -14.02 -15.54
N GLN A 393 -2.54 -14.47 -14.96
CA GLN A 393 -3.66 -15.20 -15.58
C GLN A 393 -3.33 -16.48 -16.38
N LYS A 394 -2.06 -16.80 -16.61
CA LYS A 394 -1.60 -18.06 -17.22
C LYS A 394 -1.49 -19.16 -16.16
N ASP A 395 -1.02 -18.79 -14.98
CA ASP A 395 -0.86 -19.68 -13.83
C ASP A 395 -2.03 -19.47 -12.86
N THR A 396 -2.52 -20.58 -12.30
CA THR A 396 -3.46 -20.59 -11.18
C THR A 396 -2.78 -21.09 -9.92
N VAL A 397 -3.34 -20.73 -8.76
CA VAL A 397 -2.94 -21.28 -7.46
C VAL A 397 -4.08 -22.11 -6.89
N THR A 398 -3.73 -23.24 -6.30
CA THR A 398 -4.73 -24.15 -5.71
C THR A 398 -4.91 -23.83 -4.22
N VAL A 399 -6.12 -23.42 -3.84
CA VAL A 399 -6.54 -23.24 -2.44
C VAL A 399 -7.65 -24.25 -2.16
N ASN A 400 -7.43 -25.13 -1.18
CA ASN A 400 -8.39 -26.18 -0.78
C ASN A 400 -8.93 -27.03 -1.95
N GLY A 401 -8.07 -27.32 -2.93
CA GLY A 401 -8.39 -28.16 -4.09
C GLY A 401 -9.16 -27.45 -5.23
N LYS A 402 -9.29 -26.12 -5.17
CA LYS A 402 -9.84 -25.28 -6.24
C LYS A 402 -8.78 -24.31 -6.73
N ASP A 403 -8.83 -23.99 -8.02
CA ASP A 403 -7.86 -23.11 -8.66
C ASP A 403 -8.38 -21.68 -8.74
N TYR A 404 -7.51 -20.73 -8.41
CA TYR A 404 -7.78 -19.29 -8.41
C TYR A 404 -6.70 -18.54 -9.17
N THR A 405 -7.09 -17.44 -9.79
CA THR A 405 -6.16 -16.42 -10.30
C THR A 405 -5.64 -15.55 -9.16
N ASP A 406 -4.58 -14.78 -9.41
CA ASP A 406 -4.05 -13.83 -8.44
C ASP A 406 -5.07 -12.76 -8.02
N THR A 407 -5.88 -12.26 -8.96
CA THR A 407 -6.98 -11.31 -8.70
C THR A 407 -8.02 -11.86 -7.71
N GLU A 408 -8.31 -13.16 -7.75
CA GLU A 408 -9.30 -13.79 -6.87
C GLU A 408 -8.78 -14.01 -5.43
N THR A 409 -7.48 -13.85 -5.21
CA THR A 409 -6.87 -14.05 -3.88
C THR A 409 -6.78 -12.78 -3.02
N THR A 410 -7.29 -11.64 -3.49
CA THR A 410 -7.33 -10.39 -2.73
C THR A 410 -8.75 -10.04 -2.27
N MET A 411 -8.88 -9.58 -1.03
CA MET A 411 -10.16 -9.22 -0.40
C MET A 411 -10.37 -7.70 -0.33
N ALA A 412 -9.64 -6.94 -1.15
CA ALA A 412 -9.46 -5.51 -0.97
C ALA A 412 -10.45 -4.62 -1.75
N VAL A 413 -10.95 -5.08 -2.90
CA VAL A 413 -11.67 -4.23 -3.88
C VAL A 413 -12.95 -3.63 -3.35
N LEU A 414 -13.66 -4.33 -2.46
CA LEU A 414 -14.91 -3.88 -1.86
C LEU A 414 -14.75 -2.52 -1.17
N TRP A 415 -13.61 -2.31 -0.51
CA TRP A 415 -13.34 -1.06 0.21
C TRP A 415 -12.80 0.06 -0.69
N ASN A 416 -12.37 -0.28 -1.91
CA ASN A 416 -12.15 0.75 -2.93
C ASN A 416 -13.47 1.35 -3.40
N MET A 417 -14.49 0.50 -3.61
CA MET A 417 -15.85 0.92 -3.94
C MET A 417 -16.46 1.78 -2.82
N TYR A 418 -16.35 1.35 -1.56
CA TYR A 418 -16.78 2.13 -0.39
C TYR A 418 -15.75 3.19 0.00
N ASN A 419 -15.48 4.08 -0.96
CA ASN A 419 -14.29 4.91 -1.02
C ASN A 419 -14.09 5.92 0.13
N ARG A 420 -15.11 6.15 0.97
CA ARG A 420 -14.98 6.99 2.17
C ARG A 420 -14.45 6.23 3.38
N CYS A 421 -14.43 4.90 3.35
CA CYS A 421 -13.91 4.10 4.45
C CYS A 421 -12.36 4.11 4.39
N PRO A 422 -11.68 4.52 5.48
CA PRO A 422 -10.25 4.33 5.63
C PRO A 422 -9.95 2.85 5.86
N VAL A 423 -8.88 2.35 5.25
CA VAL A 423 -8.46 0.96 5.43
C VAL A 423 -6.96 0.88 5.61
N MET A 424 -6.52 0.17 6.65
CA MET A 424 -5.10 -0.14 6.85
C MET A 424 -4.87 -1.64 6.78
N ALA A 425 -3.92 -2.06 5.95
CA ALA A 425 -3.36 -3.39 6.01
C ALA A 425 -2.16 -3.39 6.97
N VAL A 426 -2.15 -4.36 7.88
CA VAL A 426 -1.05 -4.62 8.82
C VAL A 426 -0.66 -6.10 8.80
N PRO A 427 0.61 -6.44 9.06
CA PRO A 427 1.07 -7.82 9.12
C PRO A 427 0.34 -8.63 10.20
N SER A 428 -0.14 -9.81 9.85
CA SER A 428 -0.84 -10.71 10.76
C SER A 428 -0.03 -11.94 11.17
N GLY A 429 1.16 -12.14 10.61
CA GLY A 429 1.98 -13.32 10.84
C GLY A 429 2.68 -13.78 9.57
N ARG A 430 2.92 -15.08 9.47
CA ARG A 430 3.52 -15.70 8.28
C ARG A 430 2.77 -16.97 7.90
N ALA A 431 2.65 -17.17 6.59
CA ALA A 431 2.25 -18.44 6.00
C ALA A 431 3.29 -19.52 6.29
N ASN A 432 2.94 -20.78 6.05
CA ASN A 432 3.86 -21.92 6.22
C ASN A 432 5.10 -21.80 5.29
N SER A 433 4.96 -21.06 4.19
CA SER A 433 6.03 -20.74 3.26
C SER A 433 7.02 -19.69 3.76
N GLY A 434 6.74 -19.03 4.88
CA GLY A 434 7.49 -17.90 5.39
C GLY A 434 7.05 -16.53 4.83
N VAL A 435 6.23 -16.51 3.79
CA VAL A 435 5.68 -15.25 3.24
C VAL A 435 4.69 -14.64 4.24
N PRO A 436 4.77 -13.34 4.53
CA PRO A 436 3.85 -12.67 5.43
C PRO A 436 2.38 -12.78 5.02
N THR A 437 1.52 -12.85 6.03
CA THR A 437 0.06 -12.68 5.93
C THR A 437 -0.32 -11.31 6.49
N GLY A 438 -1.53 -10.85 6.19
CA GLY A 438 -2.03 -9.57 6.71
C GLY A 438 -3.53 -9.56 6.96
N ILE A 439 -3.94 -8.66 7.84
CA ILE A 439 -5.35 -8.28 8.04
C ILE A 439 -5.56 -6.84 7.58
N GLN A 440 -6.78 -6.53 7.14
CA GLN A 440 -7.26 -5.17 6.91
C GLN A 440 -8.11 -4.73 8.09
N ILE A 441 -7.86 -3.52 8.58
CA ILE A 441 -8.69 -2.81 9.55
C ILE A 441 -9.46 -1.74 8.78
N ILE A 442 -10.78 -1.88 8.72
CA ILE A 442 -11.68 -1.01 8.00
C ILE A 442 -12.44 -0.14 9.00
N GLY A 443 -12.30 1.18 8.85
CA GLY A 443 -13.01 2.17 9.66
C GLY A 443 -14.32 2.63 9.05
N ARG A 444 -15.10 3.36 9.84
CA ARG A 444 -16.28 4.09 9.37
C ARG A 444 -15.87 5.15 8.33
N PRO A 445 -16.80 5.64 7.49
CA PRO A 445 -16.52 6.73 6.56
C PRO A 445 -15.82 7.91 7.27
N LEU A 446 -14.63 8.27 6.79
CA LEU A 446 -13.80 9.37 7.30
C LEU A 446 -13.28 9.21 8.74
N ASP A 447 -13.37 8.01 9.34
CA ASP A 447 -12.84 7.73 10.68
C ASP A 447 -11.43 7.15 10.62
N ASP A 448 -10.49 7.96 10.13
CA ASP A 448 -9.08 7.61 10.00
C ASP A 448 -8.50 7.22 11.39
N GLN A 449 -8.85 7.99 12.42
CA GLN A 449 -8.32 7.86 13.78
C GLN A 449 -8.59 6.48 14.40
N THR A 450 -9.81 5.93 14.26
CA THR A 450 -10.12 4.60 14.80
C THR A 450 -9.25 3.51 14.18
N VAL A 451 -8.99 3.58 12.87
CA VAL A 451 -8.14 2.60 12.17
C VAL A 451 -6.71 2.66 12.71
N PHE A 452 -6.14 3.86 12.86
CA PHE A 452 -4.78 4.04 13.39
C PHE A 452 -4.65 3.61 14.86
N ARG A 453 -5.66 3.89 15.70
CA ARG A 453 -5.68 3.42 17.09
C ARG A 453 -5.67 1.89 17.16
N ILE A 454 -6.55 1.22 16.42
CA ILE A 454 -6.62 -0.24 16.41
C ILE A 454 -5.27 -0.83 15.93
N ALA A 455 -4.73 -0.31 14.82
CA ALA A 455 -3.48 -0.78 14.28
C ALA A 455 -2.30 -0.59 15.24
N SER A 456 -2.23 0.55 15.94
CA SER A 456 -1.12 0.83 16.87
C SER A 456 -1.16 -0.06 18.12
N ALA A 457 -2.34 -0.34 18.68
CA ALA A 457 -2.45 -1.31 19.77
C ALA A 457 -2.14 -2.74 19.29
N PHE A 458 -2.58 -3.08 18.09
CA PHE A 458 -2.29 -4.38 17.49
C PHE A 458 -0.79 -4.60 17.25
N GLU A 459 -0.09 -3.61 16.70
CA GLU A 459 1.37 -3.64 16.47
C GLU A 459 2.15 -3.92 17.78
N LYS A 460 1.70 -3.36 18.91
CA LYS A 460 2.31 -3.60 20.23
C LYS A 460 2.12 -5.04 20.70
N GLU A 461 0.97 -5.65 20.44
CA GLU A 461 0.68 -7.05 20.79
C GLU A 461 1.34 -8.05 19.85
N ARG A 462 1.51 -7.69 18.56
CA ARG A 462 2.09 -8.53 17.52
C ARG A 462 3.06 -7.71 16.66
N PRO A 463 4.29 -7.46 17.13
CA PRO A 463 5.25 -6.69 16.37
C PRO A 463 5.80 -7.47 15.16
N TRP A 464 6.26 -6.73 14.15
CA TRP A 464 6.88 -7.26 12.93
C TRP A 464 8.12 -6.43 12.57
N LEU A 465 9.08 -7.06 11.87
CA LEU A 465 10.34 -6.43 11.41
C LEU A 465 11.23 -5.78 12.49
N ASP A 466 10.82 -5.80 13.76
CA ASP A 466 11.47 -5.12 14.89
C ASP A 466 12.72 -5.87 15.39
N CYS A 467 12.86 -7.17 15.09
CA CYS A 467 14.04 -7.97 15.40
C CYS A 467 14.49 -8.82 14.21
N ALA A 468 15.74 -9.32 14.26
CA ALA A 468 16.35 -10.09 13.18
C ALA A 468 15.53 -11.33 12.77
N GLU A 469 14.96 -12.04 13.75
CA GLU A 469 14.12 -13.23 13.50
C GLU A 469 12.82 -12.87 12.77
N ARG A 470 12.38 -11.62 12.94
CA ARG A 470 11.18 -11.06 12.31
C ARG A 470 11.46 -10.29 11.02
N ARG A 471 12.68 -10.36 10.45
CA ARG A 471 13.08 -9.77 9.16
C ARG A 471 13.29 -10.85 8.07
N PRO A 472 13.19 -10.50 6.78
CA PRO A 472 13.61 -11.40 5.70
C PRO A 472 15.12 -11.64 5.72
N VAL A 473 15.55 -12.80 5.21
CA VAL A 473 16.97 -13.14 5.06
C VAL A 473 17.39 -12.77 3.65
N LEU A 474 18.25 -11.74 3.52
CA LEU A 474 18.60 -11.09 2.25
C LEU A 474 20.09 -11.13 1.95
#